data_AF-A0A6J6VDY1-F1
#
_entry.id   AF-A0A6J6VDY1-F1
#
_cell.length_a   1.000
_cell.length_b   1.000
_cell.length_c   1.000
_cell.angle_alpha   90.00
_cell.angle_beta   90.00
_cell.angle_gamma   90.00
#
_symmetry.space_group_name_H-M   'P 1'
#
loop_
_entity.id
_entity.type
_entity.pdbx_description
1 polymer ?
#
loop_
_entity_poly.entity_id
_entity_poly.type
_entity_poly.pdbx_seq_one_letter_code
_entity_poly.pdbx_strand_id
1 'polypeptide(L)'
;MEVFNPNAPVGMKKSDEASMVNDHIIRTLAGVTEAERPVFLKIAYNGGKHLRELVEHDSSTIVGLLGGSAGTTRDTFELLQRGEQAGARVALFGRKIQRAESQTDIVRLMRPVIEGKISPTQAVKDYHAALAKLKITPLRSLDSDLQITDPALLGE
;
A
#
# COMPACT_ATOMS: atom_id res chain seq x y z
N MET A 1 0.97 9.34 13.22
CA MET A 1 1.75 8.24 13.82
C MET A 1 2.17 7.28 12.73
N GLU A 2 3.38 6.71 12.78
CA GLU A 2 3.85 5.68 11.84
C GLU A 2 4.04 4.36 12.59
N VAL A 3 3.52 3.26 12.04
CA VAL A 3 3.57 1.94 12.64
C VAL A 3 4.03 0.91 11.61
N PHE A 4 4.97 0.07 12.03
CA PHE A 4 5.53 -1.01 11.23
C PHE A 4 5.10 -2.36 11.79
N ASN A 5 5.09 -3.36 10.91
CA ASN A 5 4.97 -4.75 11.34
C ASN A 5 6.17 -5.15 12.22
N PRO A 6 6.00 -6.15 13.11
CA PRO A 6 7.10 -6.75 13.85
C PRO A 6 8.25 -7.17 12.93
N ASN A 7 9.47 -6.79 13.29
CA ASN A 7 10.67 -7.09 12.50
C ASN A 7 11.18 -8.53 12.70
N ALA A 8 10.97 -9.12 13.89
CA ALA A 8 11.39 -10.47 14.24
C ALA A 8 10.44 -11.09 15.27
N PRO A 9 9.20 -11.43 14.88
CA PRO A 9 8.23 -12.03 15.79
C PRO A 9 8.71 -13.42 16.26
N VAL A 10 8.69 -13.65 17.58
CA VAL A 10 9.03 -14.95 18.20
C VAL A 10 7.79 -15.52 18.85
N GLY A 11 7.46 -16.78 18.55
CA GLY A 11 6.30 -17.46 19.15
C GLY A 11 4.94 -16.99 18.63
N MET A 12 4.90 -16.22 17.53
CA MET A 12 3.68 -15.71 16.92
C MET A 12 3.42 -16.38 15.57
N LYS A 13 2.16 -16.75 15.31
CA LYS A 13 1.75 -17.19 13.97
C LYS A 13 1.66 -15.96 13.06
N LYS A 14 2.12 -16.11 11.82
CA LYS A 14 2.04 -15.04 10.81
C LYS A 14 0.61 -14.53 10.58
N SER A 15 -0.40 -15.39 10.76
CA SER A 15 -1.82 -15.04 10.67
C SER A 15 -2.28 -14.02 11.71
N ASP A 16 -1.58 -13.93 12.84
CA ASP A 16 -2.00 -13.15 14.00
C ASP A 16 -1.33 -11.76 14.01
N GLU A 17 -0.31 -11.56 13.18
CA GLU A 17 0.51 -10.34 13.10
C GLU A 17 -0.34 -9.11 12.82
N ALA A 18 -1.25 -9.19 11.84
CA ALA A 18 -2.10 -8.08 11.44
C ALA A 18 -3.06 -7.63 12.56
N SER A 19 -3.72 -8.59 13.20
CA SER A 19 -4.61 -8.32 14.35
C SER A 19 -3.85 -7.75 15.54
N MET A 20 -2.64 -8.26 15.81
CA MET A 20 -1.79 -7.74 16.89
C MET A 20 -1.39 -6.28 16.63
N VAL A 21 -1.03 -5.94 15.38
CA VAL A 21 -0.72 -4.55 15.00
C VAL A 21 -1.91 -3.63 15.24
N ASN A 22 -3.11 -4.04 14.82
CA ASN A 22 -4.34 -3.26 15.04
C ASN A 22 -4.64 -3.07 16.52
N ASP A 23 -4.59 -4.14 17.34
CA ASP A 23 -4.82 -4.07 18.78
C ASP A 23 -3.82 -3.11 19.47
N HIS A 24 -2.54 -3.17 19.10
CA HIS A 24 -1.54 -2.25 19.64
C HIS A 24 -1.81 -0.80 19.25
N ILE A 25 -2.16 -0.52 17.97
CA ILE A 25 -2.54 0.82 17.53
C ILE A 25 -3.69 1.35 18.37
N ILE A 26 -4.78 0.57 18.50
CA ILE A 26 -5.98 0.97 19.23
C ILE A 26 -5.65 1.25 20.70
N ARG A 27 -4.93 0.36 21.37
CA ARG A 27 -4.56 0.54 22.79
C ARG A 27 -3.64 1.74 23.00
N THR A 28 -2.68 1.98 22.10
CA THR A 28 -1.83 3.17 22.16
C THR A 28 -2.66 4.45 22.00
N LEU A 29 -3.63 4.46 21.07
CA LEU A 29 -4.48 5.63 20.83
C LEU A 29 -5.55 5.83 21.91
N ALA A 30 -5.95 4.79 22.65
CA ALA A 30 -6.90 4.91 23.75
C ALA A 30 -6.33 5.70 24.94
N GLY A 31 -5.00 5.75 25.08
CA GLY A 31 -4.31 6.47 26.14
C GLY A 31 -4.01 7.95 25.84
N VAL A 32 -4.25 8.42 24.61
CA VAL A 32 -3.98 9.81 24.23
C VAL A 32 -5.24 10.66 24.28
N THR A 33 -5.08 11.93 24.67
CA THR A 33 -6.17 12.90 24.62
C THR A 33 -6.58 13.16 23.17
N GLU A 34 -7.80 13.67 22.95
CA GLU A 34 -8.25 14.05 21.60
C GLU A 34 -7.31 15.08 20.95
N ALA A 35 -6.79 16.03 21.74
CA ALA A 35 -5.85 17.06 21.27
C ALA A 35 -4.49 16.50 20.82
N GLU A 36 -4.08 15.35 21.35
CA GLU A 36 -2.80 14.70 21.02
C GLU A 36 -2.97 13.54 20.03
N ARG A 37 -4.22 13.23 19.65
CA ARG A 37 -4.51 12.15 18.71
C ARG A 37 -3.92 12.48 17.33
N PRO A 38 -3.21 11.55 16.68
CA PRO A 38 -2.68 11.80 15.36
C PRO A 38 -3.81 11.93 14.34
N VAL A 39 -3.77 12.99 13.54
CA VAL A 39 -4.72 13.21 12.42
C VAL A 39 -4.63 12.08 11.38
N PHE A 40 -3.47 11.44 11.24
CA PHE A 40 -3.30 10.32 10.32
C PHE A 40 -2.35 9.23 10.83
N LEU A 41 -2.62 8.01 10.37
CA LEU A 41 -1.80 6.82 10.55
C LEU A 41 -1.11 6.45 9.25
N LYS A 42 0.16 6.10 9.34
CA LYS A 42 0.92 5.47 8.26
C LYS A 42 1.26 4.05 8.68
N ILE A 43 0.65 3.06 8.02
CA ILE A 43 0.77 1.66 8.41
C ILE A 43 1.05 0.76 7.21
N ALA A 44 1.67 -0.40 7.45
CA ALA A 44 1.77 -1.44 6.43
C ALA A 44 0.37 -1.97 6.06
N TYR A 45 0.16 -2.29 4.79
CA TYR A 45 -1.06 -2.99 4.37
C TYR A 45 -0.93 -4.46 4.71
N ASN A 46 -1.80 -4.95 5.60
CA ASN A 46 -1.84 -6.33 6.04
C ASN A 46 -3.10 -7.06 5.57
N GLY A 47 -3.68 -6.61 4.45
CA GLY A 47 -4.99 -7.03 3.98
C GLY A 47 -6.07 -5.99 4.26
N GLY A 48 -7.02 -5.90 3.35
CA GLY A 48 -8.14 -4.98 3.34
C GLY A 48 -9.13 -5.24 4.47
N LYS A 49 -9.28 -6.50 4.93
CA LYS A 49 -10.02 -6.79 6.17
C LYS A 49 -9.46 -6.01 7.37
N HIS A 50 -8.14 -6.07 7.58
CA HIS A 50 -7.48 -5.43 8.72
C HIS A 50 -7.37 -3.92 8.56
N LEU A 51 -7.21 -3.43 7.32
CA LEU A 51 -7.25 -2.00 7.06
C LEU A 51 -8.64 -1.42 7.35
N ARG A 52 -9.69 -2.10 6.89
CA ARG A 52 -11.09 -1.68 7.10
C ARG A 52 -11.45 -1.65 8.57
N GLU A 53 -11.00 -2.63 9.35
CA GLU A 53 -11.17 -2.65 10.81
C GLU A 53 -10.67 -1.36 11.47
N LEU A 54 -9.49 -0.86 11.10
CA LEU A 54 -8.96 0.40 11.63
C LEU A 54 -9.73 1.63 11.15
N VAL A 55 -10.10 1.66 9.87
CA VAL A 55 -10.88 2.77 9.28
C VAL A 55 -12.26 2.89 9.92
N GLU A 56 -12.92 1.76 10.19
CA GLU A 56 -14.24 1.72 10.82
C GLU A 56 -14.19 1.96 12.32
N HIS A 57 -13.08 1.61 12.98
CA HIS A 57 -12.91 1.81 14.42
C HIS A 57 -12.90 3.29 14.83
N ASP A 58 -12.18 4.14 14.09
CA ASP A 58 -12.11 5.58 14.37
C ASP A 58 -12.10 6.41 13.08
N SER A 59 -13.26 6.96 12.73
CA SER A 59 -13.43 7.81 11.55
C SER A 59 -12.78 9.20 11.66
N SER A 60 -12.34 9.61 12.86
CA SER A 60 -11.61 10.87 13.04
C SER A 60 -10.15 10.79 12.59
N THR A 61 -9.63 9.56 12.46
CA THR A 61 -8.23 9.30 12.13
C THR A 61 -8.09 8.84 10.67
N ILE A 62 -7.28 9.55 9.88
CA ILE A 62 -7.04 9.19 8.48
C ILE A 62 -6.07 8.00 8.40
N VAL A 63 -6.50 6.87 7.86
CA VAL A 63 -5.61 5.72 7.64
C VAL A 63 -4.90 5.82 6.28
N GLY A 64 -3.58 5.66 6.30
CA GLY A 64 -2.70 5.75 5.14
C GLY A 64 -1.76 4.56 5.00
N LEU A 65 -1.40 4.27 3.76
CA LEU A 65 -0.59 3.11 3.36
C LEU A 65 0.90 3.44 3.36
N LEU A 66 1.68 2.55 3.96
CA LEU A 66 3.12 2.46 3.79
C LEU A 66 3.42 1.66 2.51
N GLY A 67 4.29 2.22 1.66
CA GLY A 67 4.58 1.62 0.35
C GLY A 67 5.47 0.37 0.34
N GLY A 68 5.96 -0.12 1.48
CA GLY A 68 6.71 -1.38 1.54
C GLY A 68 7.97 -1.40 0.67
N SER A 69 8.31 -2.60 0.17
CA SER A 69 9.39 -2.78 -0.81
C SER A 69 8.94 -2.31 -2.20
N ALA A 70 9.88 -2.18 -3.14
CA ALA A 70 9.54 -1.76 -4.51
C ALA A 70 8.56 -2.75 -5.19
N GLY A 71 8.78 -4.06 -5.02
CA GLY A 71 7.95 -5.10 -5.65
C GLY A 71 7.94 -4.99 -7.18
N THR A 72 6.87 -5.47 -7.79
CA THR A 72 6.53 -5.22 -9.20
C THR A 72 5.76 -3.90 -9.35
N THR A 73 5.64 -3.41 -10.59
CA THR A 73 4.72 -2.32 -10.90
C THR A 73 3.27 -2.73 -10.59
N ARG A 74 2.92 -4.00 -10.81
CA ARG A 74 1.62 -4.57 -10.42
C ARG A 74 1.36 -4.44 -8.93
N ASP A 75 2.31 -4.78 -8.06
CA ASP A 75 2.17 -4.64 -6.60
C ASP A 75 1.88 -3.20 -6.20
N THR A 76 2.52 -2.24 -6.88
CA THR A 76 2.34 -0.81 -6.60
C THR A 76 0.91 -0.35 -6.88
N PHE A 77 0.37 -0.67 -8.05
CA PHE A 77 -0.99 -0.28 -8.40
C PHE A 77 -2.05 -1.12 -7.69
N GLU A 78 -1.77 -2.39 -7.41
CA GLU A 78 -2.66 -3.25 -6.63
C GLU A 78 -2.82 -2.77 -5.20
N LEU A 79 -1.70 -2.50 -4.52
CA LEU A 79 -1.71 -1.96 -3.16
C LEU A 79 -2.52 -0.66 -3.09
N LEU A 80 -2.35 0.19 -4.10
CA LEU A 80 -3.04 1.46 -4.18
C LEU A 80 -4.56 1.28 -4.31
N GLN A 81 -5.00 0.43 -5.24
CA GLN A 81 -6.41 0.16 -5.46
C GLN A 81 -7.05 -0.53 -4.23
N ARG A 82 -6.44 -1.60 -3.72
CA ARG A 82 -7.02 -2.34 -2.60
C ARG A 82 -7.06 -1.53 -1.31
N GLY A 83 -6.01 -0.75 -1.05
CA GLY A 83 -5.99 0.14 0.10
C GLY A 83 -7.06 1.21 0.03
N GLU A 84 -7.30 1.81 -1.14
CA GLU A 84 -8.40 2.75 -1.36
C GLU A 84 -9.77 2.11 -1.10
N GLN A 85 -10.01 0.92 -1.68
CA GLN A 85 -11.24 0.15 -1.51
C GLN A 85 -11.50 -0.28 -0.05
N ALA A 86 -10.44 -0.48 0.72
CA ALA A 86 -10.52 -0.77 2.14
C ALA A 86 -10.53 0.48 3.03
N GLY A 87 -10.57 1.68 2.45
CA GLY A 87 -10.85 2.93 3.16
C GLY A 87 -9.63 3.82 3.42
N ALA A 88 -8.41 3.44 3.01
CA ALA A 88 -7.27 4.34 3.12
C ALA A 88 -7.47 5.58 2.24
N ARG A 89 -6.90 6.71 2.69
CA ARG A 89 -6.99 8.01 1.99
C ARG A 89 -5.65 8.62 1.65
N VAL A 90 -4.55 8.00 2.09
CA VAL A 90 -3.19 8.47 1.82
C VAL A 90 -2.32 7.29 1.40
N ALA A 91 -1.48 7.46 0.38
CA ALA A 91 -0.45 6.49 0.00
C ALA A 91 0.93 7.15 0.11
N LEU A 92 1.78 6.63 0.99
CA LEU A 92 3.11 7.19 1.32
C LEU A 92 4.19 6.28 0.70
N PHE A 93 4.23 6.27 -0.63
CA PHE A 93 5.11 5.40 -1.42
C PHE A 93 6.49 6.01 -1.62
N GLY A 94 7.49 5.49 -0.89
CA GLY A 94 8.90 5.89 -1.07
C GLY A 94 9.60 5.03 -2.13
N ARG A 95 10.04 3.83 -1.74
CA ARG A 95 10.84 2.92 -2.59
C ARG A 95 10.16 2.54 -3.91
N LYS A 96 8.83 2.40 -3.90
CA LYS A 96 8.03 2.10 -5.10
C LYS A 96 8.19 3.18 -6.18
N ILE A 97 8.23 4.45 -5.77
CA ILE A 97 8.47 5.57 -6.70
C ILE A 97 9.97 5.69 -6.99
N GLN A 98 10.81 5.75 -5.95
CA GLN A 98 12.25 6.01 -6.10
C GLN A 98 12.97 5.00 -6.99
N ARG A 99 12.53 3.73 -7.01
CA ARG A 99 13.13 2.64 -7.78
C ARG A 99 12.40 2.31 -9.08
N ALA A 100 11.38 3.08 -9.45
CA ALA A 100 10.75 2.97 -10.76
C ALA A 100 11.68 3.50 -11.85
N GLU A 101 11.64 2.90 -13.03
CA GLU A 101 12.40 3.33 -14.21
C GLU A 101 11.98 4.73 -14.70
N SER A 102 10.70 5.09 -14.56
CA SER A 102 10.18 6.45 -14.76
C SER A 102 9.31 6.86 -13.57
N GLN A 103 9.85 7.70 -12.69
CA GLN A 103 9.14 8.17 -11.49
C GLN A 103 7.92 9.03 -11.84
N THR A 104 8.02 9.82 -12.92
CA THR A 104 6.90 10.65 -13.39
C THR A 104 5.75 9.81 -13.93
N ASP A 105 6.04 8.76 -14.70
CA ASP A 105 4.99 7.92 -15.28
C ASP A 105 4.31 7.03 -14.25
N ILE A 106 5.06 6.45 -13.31
CA ILE A 106 4.45 5.65 -12.26
C ILE A 106 3.51 6.50 -11.41
N VAL A 107 3.91 7.72 -11.02
CA VAL A 107 3.07 8.66 -10.25
C VAL A 107 1.86 9.13 -11.06
N ARG A 108 2.05 9.46 -12.35
CA ARG A 108 0.95 9.86 -13.24
C ARG A 108 -0.14 8.80 -13.31
N LEU A 109 0.24 7.52 -13.32
CA LEU A 109 -0.69 6.39 -13.40
C LEU A 109 -1.37 6.04 -12.06
N MET A 110 -0.84 6.51 -10.91
CA MET A 110 -1.47 6.28 -9.61
C MET A 110 -2.86 6.91 -9.50
N ARG A 111 -3.03 8.15 -9.97
CA ARG A 111 -4.32 8.87 -9.90
C ARG A 111 -5.45 8.13 -10.62
N PRO A 112 -5.34 7.76 -11.92
CA PRO A 112 -6.43 7.07 -12.60
C PRO A 112 -6.72 5.67 -12.04
N VAL A 113 -5.74 5.01 -11.39
CA VAL A 113 -5.98 3.75 -10.65
C VAL A 113 -6.86 4.00 -9.41
N ILE A 114 -6.55 5.01 -8.61
CA ILE A 114 -7.35 5.41 -7.43
C ILE A 114 -8.76 5.82 -7.86
N GLU A 115 -8.89 6.57 -8.95
CA GLU A 115 -10.19 7.02 -9.46
C GLU A 115 -10.99 5.90 -10.16
N GLY A 116 -10.47 4.67 -10.20
CA GLY A 116 -11.12 3.53 -10.86
C GLY A 116 -11.22 3.65 -12.38
N LYS A 117 -10.54 4.63 -13.00
CA LYS A 117 -10.56 4.87 -14.45
C LYS A 117 -9.80 3.80 -15.22
N ILE A 118 -8.75 3.24 -14.62
CA ILE A 118 -7.99 2.12 -15.16
C ILE A 118 -7.76 1.08 -14.08
N SER A 119 -7.73 -0.20 -14.47
CA SER A 119 -7.33 -1.27 -13.56
C SER A 119 -5.82 -1.22 -13.31
N PRO A 120 -5.35 -1.75 -12.17
CA PRO A 120 -3.92 -1.92 -11.93
C PRO A 120 -3.19 -2.70 -13.04
N THR A 121 -3.81 -3.74 -13.61
CA THR A 121 -3.28 -4.47 -14.78
C THR A 121 -3.12 -3.57 -16.00
N GLN A 122 -4.11 -2.72 -16.28
CA GLN A 122 -4.02 -1.76 -17.38
C GLN A 122 -2.93 -0.70 -17.11
N ALA A 123 -2.81 -0.22 -15.87
CA ALA A 123 -1.77 0.72 -15.48
C ALA A 123 -0.36 0.17 -15.69
N VAL A 124 -0.12 -1.12 -15.44
CA VAL A 124 1.18 -1.76 -15.77
C VAL A 124 1.43 -1.72 -17.28
N LYS A 125 0.44 -2.08 -18.11
CA LYS A 125 0.59 -2.03 -19.58
C LYS A 125 0.87 -0.61 -20.07
N ASP A 126 0.16 0.38 -19.53
CA ASP A 126 0.33 1.79 -19.86
C ASP A 126 1.70 2.32 -19.41
N TYR A 127 2.21 1.83 -18.28
CA TYR A 127 3.56 2.13 -17.80
C TYR A 127 4.62 1.59 -18.77
N HIS A 128 4.52 0.32 -19.18
CA HIS A 128 5.43 -0.28 -20.17
C HIS A 128 5.37 0.43 -21.52
N ALA A 129 4.18 0.85 -21.97
CA ALA A 129 4.01 1.65 -23.17
C ALA A 129 4.68 3.03 -23.05
N ALA A 130 4.64 3.66 -21.87
CA ALA A 130 5.36 4.91 -21.60
C ALA A 130 6.87 4.71 -21.63
N LEU A 131 7.38 3.65 -21.00
CA LEU A 131 8.82 3.30 -21.06
C LEU A 131 9.30 3.09 -22.49
N ALA A 132 8.53 2.36 -23.32
CA ALA A 132 8.85 2.15 -24.72
C ALA A 132 8.94 3.46 -25.52
N LYS A 133 8.01 4.41 -25.29
CA LYS A 133 8.05 5.75 -25.91
C LYS A 133 9.27 6.55 -25.49
N LEU A 134 9.68 6.42 -24.22
CA LEU A 134 10.88 7.06 -23.67
C LEU A 134 12.17 6.32 -24.02
N LYS A 135 12.08 5.17 -24.72
CA LYS A 135 13.21 4.28 -25.03
C LYS A 135 13.96 3.80 -23.77
N ILE A 136 13.24 3.63 -22.67
CA ILE A 136 13.76 3.07 -21.42
C ILE A 136 13.50 1.56 -21.43
N THR A 137 14.55 0.77 -21.20
CA THR A 137 14.43 -0.68 -21.06
C THR A 137 13.81 -1.03 -19.71
N PRO A 138 12.65 -1.73 -19.66
CA PRO A 138 12.06 -2.17 -18.41
C PRO A 138 12.97 -3.13 -17.63
N LEU A 139 12.97 -3.05 -16.30
CA LEU A 139 13.74 -3.96 -15.44
C LEU A 139 13.20 -5.40 -15.47
N ARG A 140 11.94 -5.57 -15.87
CA ARG A 140 11.24 -6.86 -15.97
C ARG A 140 10.46 -6.93 -17.27
N SER A 141 10.22 -8.14 -17.78
CA SER A 141 9.25 -8.32 -18.85
C SER A 141 7.85 -7.92 -18.37
N LEU A 142 6.98 -7.54 -19.31
CA LEU A 142 5.59 -7.21 -19.01
C LEU A 142 4.90 -8.33 -18.24
N ASP A 143 5.07 -9.58 -18.66
CA ASP A 143 4.43 -10.74 -18.02
C ASP A 143 4.87 -10.94 -16.58
N SER A 144 6.16 -10.73 -16.28
CA SER A 144 6.68 -10.80 -14.92
C SER A 144 6.23 -9.61 -14.08
N ASP A 145 6.18 -8.42 -14.67
CA ASP A 145 5.80 -7.19 -13.96
C ASP A 145 4.29 -7.10 -13.70
N LEU A 146 3.49 -7.90 -14.41
CA LEU A 146 2.06 -8.11 -14.20
C LEU A 146 1.74 -9.04 -13.02
N GLN A 147 2.73 -9.73 -12.45
CA GLN A 147 2.51 -10.62 -11.32
C GLN A 147 2.40 -9.84 -10.00
N ILE A 148 1.45 -10.25 -9.16
CA ILE A 148 1.43 -9.85 -7.75
C ILE A 148 2.48 -10.70 -7.02
N THR A 149 3.42 -10.04 -6.35
CA THR A 149 4.52 -10.70 -5.63
C THR A 149 4.53 -10.37 -4.14
N ASP A 150 3.81 -9.32 -3.71
CA ASP A 150 3.67 -8.99 -2.30
C ASP A 150 2.71 -9.98 -1.60
N PRO A 151 3.15 -10.74 -0.58
CA PRO A 151 2.29 -11.69 0.13
C PRO A 151 1.04 -11.06 0.75
N ALA A 152 1.10 -9.79 1.16
CA ALA A 152 -0.06 -9.09 1.73
C ALA A 152 -1.17 -8.82 0.69
N LEU A 153 -0.86 -8.92 -0.60
CA LEU A 153 -1.79 -8.76 -1.72
C LEU A 153 -2.26 -10.10 -2.31
N LEU A 154 -1.68 -11.23 -1.88
CA LEU A 154 -2.06 -12.56 -2.37
C LEU A 154 -3.22 -13.19 -1.58
N GLY A 155 -3.44 -12.74 -0.35
CA GLY A 155 -4.31 -13.41 0.64
C GLY A 155 -5.76 -12.96 0.71
N GLU A 156 -6.31 -12.34 -0.35
CA GLU A 156 -7.70 -11.88 -0.42
C GLU A 156 -8.43 -12.38 -1.65
#